data_AF-A0AAV0APM9-F1
#
_entry.id   AF-A0AAV0APM9-F1
#
_cell.length_a   1.000
_cell.length_b   1.000
_cell.length_c   1.000
_cell.angle_alpha   90.00
_cell.angle_beta   90.00
_cell.angle_gamma   90.00
#
_symmetry.space_group_name_H-M   'P 1'
#
loop_
_entity.id
_entity.type
_entity.pdbx_description
1 polymer ?
#
loop_
_entity_poly.entity_id
_entity_poly.type
_entity_poly.pdbx_seq_one_letter_code
_entity_poly.pdbx_strand_id
1 'polypeptide(L)'
;MGYHILSGAMIETRALYKLLPDWNDWEAPLKQIATLNSLKFLTSNLAYPLSHPPQTKNAGKNYLISLSKFMRWLGVEIYPDFSGLKMIYNQDRTGINGVIKNNSDVDQRGKPKDNFEDWDGVWIKGLTPCQGLSWISDQEYHQPFCSQEGWRLSDLQLGSQRMKHHPIFKKVLEGGECIAYGTRLLNKGGYKLIPKLFYAGGTLVGCTAGFLNMPKINGTHTAMKSGMLAAKSTFEALRSSAREEDSKGHLIELEDYQKRLDNSWAIQELKLIKNLIPLFNSRFGLYSEILYPGHDSLTLRGRLPWTFKHYKQDFEAAKSVKDYKPLLIASQKNGGGGNYEVTKANICNMKQKVKAAVGSRAL
;
A
#
# COMPACT_ATOMS: atom_id res chain seq x y z
N MET A 1 3.26 10.86 -14.86
CA MET A 1 3.00 9.53 -14.25
C MET A 1 3.75 9.38 -12.93
N GLY A 2 3.13 8.81 -11.89
CA GLY A 2 3.81 8.45 -10.63
C GLY A 2 3.72 9.45 -9.48
N TYR A 3 3.06 10.60 -9.65
CA TYR A 3 2.94 11.63 -8.60
C TYR A 3 2.12 11.18 -7.39
N HIS A 4 1.11 10.33 -7.60
CA HIS A 4 0.31 9.78 -6.51
C HIS A 4 0.87 8.45 -5.97
N ILE A 5 2.06 8.04 -6.39
CA ILE A 5 2.68 6.78 -5.96
C ILE A 5 3.54 7.04 -4.72
N LEU A 6 3.19 6.36 -3.62
CA LEU A 6 3.92 6.40 -2.37
C LEU A 6 4.18 4.97 -1.90
N SER A 7 5.44 4.63 -1.68
CA SER A 7 5.86 3.36 -1.11
C SER A 7 7.32 3.46 -0.65
N GLY A 8 7.67 2.85 0.48
CA GLY A 8 9.07 2.64 0.90
C GLY A 8 9.76 1.52 0.11
N ALA A 9 9.44 1.41 -1.17
CA ALA A 9 9.39 0.18 -1.94
C ALA A 9 10.66 -0.68 -1.92
N MET A 10 10.40 -1.96 -1.67
CA MET A 10 11.33 -3.05 -1.94
C MET A 10 10.64 -4.00 -2.92
N ILE A 11 11.27 -4.25 -4.08
CA ILE A 11 10.64 -5.01 -5.16
C ILE A 11 11.18 -6.44 -5.21
N GLU A 12 10.25 -7.40 -5.24
CA GLU A 12 10.54 -8.80 -5.55
C GLU A 12 10.42 -8.98 -7.08
N THR A 13 11.52 -9.32 -7.74
CA THR A 13 11.63 -9.28 -9.22
C THR A 13 10.99 -10.48 -9.92
N ARG A 14 10.44 -11.45 -9.19
CA ARG A 14 9.83 -12.67 -9.76
C ARG A 14 8.75 -12.37 -10.81
N ALA A 15 7.90 -11.37 -10.57
CA ALA A 15 6.88 -10.97 -11.53
C ALA A 15 7.46 -10.14 -12.68
N LEU A 16 8.43 -9.28 -12.38
CA LEU A 16 9.12 -8.46 -13.38
C LEU A 16 9.84 -9.32 -14.42
N TYR A 17 10.62 -10.31 -14.00
CA TYR A 17 11.27 -11.25 -14.93
C TYR A 17 10.31 -12.01 -15.85
N LYS A 18 9.06 -12.21 -15.42
CA LYS A 18 8.05 -12.85 -16.28
C LYS A 18 7.37 -11.87 -17.23
N LEU A 19 7.30 -10.59 -16.86
CA LEU A 19 6.68 -9.55 -17.67
C LEU A 19 7.67 -9.02 -18.71
N LEU A 20 8.90 -8.74 -18.29
CA LEU A 20 10.00 -8.21 -19.09
C LEU A 20 11.25 -9.01 -18.73
N PRO A 21 11.57 -10.12 -19.41
CA PRO A 21 12.73 -10.95 -19.05
C PRO A 21 14.06 -10.19 -19.08
N ASP A 22 14.23 -9.32 -20.09
CA ASP A 22 15.47 -8.59 -20.37
C ASP A 22 15.45 -7.16 -19.78
N TRP A 23 14.67 -6.95 -18.71
CA TRP A 23 14.51 -5.63 -18.08
C TRP A 23 15.84 -5.00 -17.65
N ASN A 24 16.85 -5.81 -17.35
CA ASN A 24 18.15 -5.34 -16.89
C ASN A 24 18.93 -4.59 -17.99
N ASP A 25 18.66 -4.89 -19.25
CA ASP A 25 19.31 -4.25 -20.40
C ASP A 25 18.64 -2.91 -20.76
N TRP A 26 17.47 -2.63 -20.17
CA TRP A 26 16.65 -1.46 -20.51
C TRP A 26 16.82 -0.31 -19.52
N GLU A 27 18.01 -0.17 -18.93
CA GLU A 27 18.34 0.86 -17.94
C GLU A 27 17.36 0.96 -16.75
N ALA A 28 16.80 -0.18 -16.33
CA ALA A 28 15.80 -0.19 -15.27
C ALA A 28 16.32 0.44 -13.97
N PRO A 29 15.49 1.18 -13.21
CA PRO A 29 15.89 1.87 -11.99
C PRO A 29 16.01 0.93 -10.77
N LEU A 30 16.49 -0.30 -10.97
CA LEU A 30 16.72 -1.35 -9.96
C LEU A 30 18.23 -1.50 -9.71
N LYS A 31 18.84 -0.51 -9.05
CA LYS A 31 20.31 -0.46 -8.88
C LYS A 31 20.80 -1.00 -7.53
N GLN A 32 19.98 -0.94 -6.49
CA GLN A 32 20.39 -1.30 -5.13
C GLN A 32 19.75 -2.60 -4.69
N ILE A 33 20.54 -3.68 -4.61
CA ILE A 33 20.10 -4.91 -3.96
C ILE A 33 20.14 -4.74 -2.43
N ALA A 34 19.17 -5.34 -1.73
CA ALA A 34 19.20 -5.39 -0.29
C ALA A 34 20.39 -6.24 0.17
N THR A 35 21.25 -5.66 1.01
CA THR A 35 22.46 -6.35 1.52
C THR A 35 22.21 -7.00 2.88
N LEU A 36 21.39 -6.37 3.71
CA LEU A 36 21.08 -6.80 5.06
C LEU A 36 19.57 -6.77 5.31
N ASN A 37 19.10 -7.66 6.18
CA ASN A 37 17.74 -7.63 6.71
C ASN A 37 17.82 -7.70 8.24
N SER A 38 17.14 -6.81 8.95
CA SER A 38 17.09 -6.82 10.41
C SER A 38 15.69 -6.53 10.89
N LEU A 39 15.19 -7.36 11.81
CA LEU A 39 13.95 -7.16 12.53
C LEU A 39 14.28 -6.88 13.99
N LYS A 40 13.67 -5.86 14.59
CA LYS A 40 13.92 -5.46 15.97
C LYS A 40 12.62 -5.14 16.69
N PHE A 41 12.51 -5.57 17.94
CA PHE A 41 11.48 -5.10 18.87
C PHE A 41 12.00 -3.85 19.59
N LEU A 42 11.23 -2.77 19.60
CA LEU A 42 11.63 -1.50 20.18
C LEU A 42 10.93 -1.27 21.52
N THR A 43 11.69 -0.83 22.52
CA THR A 43 11.16 -0.16 23.70
C THR A 43 11.25 1.37 23.52
N SER A 44 10.97 2.14 24.57
CA SER A 44 11.15 3.60 24.52
C SER A 44 12.59 4.01 24.18
N ASN A 45 13.58 3.23 24.63
CA ASN A 45 15.00 3.56 24.52
C ASN A 45 15.89 2.43 23.99
N LEU A 46 15.39 1.19 23.97
CA LEU A 46 16.18 0.00 23.62
C LEU A 46 15.61 -0.69 22.37
N ALA A 47 16.45 -1.48 21.73
CA ALA A 47 16.04 -2.30 20.61
C ALA A 47 16.62 -3.71 20.72
N TYR A 48 15.73 -4.69 20.73
CA TYR A 48 16.06 -6.09 20.83
C TYR A 48 15.97 -6.75 19.46
N PRO A 49 17.00 -7.47 19.00
CA PRO A 49 16.92 -8.20 17.74
C PRO A 49 15.85 -9.30 17.82
N LEU A 50 15.08 -9.45 16.75
CA LEU A 50 14.14 -10.55 16.56
C LEU A 50 14.55 -11.39 15.36
N SER A 51 14.34 -12.70 15.45
CA SER A 51 14.42 -13.59 14.31
C SER A 51 13.32 -13.25 13.31
N HIS A 52 13.69 -13.03 12.05
CA HIS A 52 12.70 -12.80 11.00
C HIS A 52 12.30 -14.13 10.34
N PRO A 53 11.03 -14.32 9.97
CA PRO A 53 10.61 -15.48 9.19
C PRO A 53 11.42 -15.63 7.89
N PRO A 54 11.66 -16.86 7.40
CA PRO A 54 12.36 -17.07 6.13
C PRO A 54 11.68 -16.36 4.94
N GLN A 55 10.35 -16.21 5.02
CA GLN A 55 9.55 -15.58 3.99
C GLN A 55 9.81 -14.07 3.84
N THR A 56 10.30 -13.40 4.88
CA THR A 56 10.59 -11.95 4.86
C THR A 56 12.06 -11.64 4.58
N LYS A 57 12.85 -12.63 4.13
CA LYS A 57 14.26 -12.44 3.78
C LYS A 57 14.38 -11.67 2.46
N ASN A 58 15.05 -10.52 2.52
CA ASN A 58 15.28 -9.64 1.39
C ASN A 58 16.73 -9.62 0.89
N ALA A 59 17.67 -9.84 1.82
CA ALA A 59 19.10 -9.77 1.55
C ALA A 59 19.52 -10.71 0.41
N GLY A 60 20.22 -10.15 -0.59
CA GLY A 60 20.70 -10.86 -1.78
C GLY A 60 19.63 -11.24 -2.79
N LYS A 61 18.37 -10.77 -2.63
CA LYS A 61 17.24 -11.18 -3.50
C LYS A 61 16.43 -10.01 -4.03
N ASN A 62 16.06 -9.05 -3.17
CA ASN A 62 15.12 -7.99 -3.49
C ASN A 62 15.84 -6.63 -3.64
N TYR A 63 15.26 -5.72 -4.42
CA TYR A 63 15.86 -4.42 -4.71
C TYR A 63 15.17 -3.29 -3.93
N LEU A 64 15.94 -2.35 -3.39
CA LEU A 64 15.43 -1.09 -2.86
C LEU A 64 15.24 -0.12 -4.02
N ILE A 65 14.02 0.42 -4.18
CA ILE A 65 13.67 1.27 -5.32
C ILE A 65 12.83 2.48 -4.90
N SER A 66 12.83 3.48 -5.77
CA SER A 66 11.75 4.47 -5.80
C SER A 66 10.64 3.96 -6.71
N LEU A 67 9.49 3.59 -6.15
CA LEU A 67 8.37 3.05 -6.94
C LEU A 67 7.86 4.05 -7.99
N SER A 68 7.93 5.36 -7.72
CA SER A 68 7.55 6.38 -8.70
C SER A 68 8.52 6.44 -9.89
N LYS A 69 9.84 6.29 -9.67
CA LYS A 69 10.81 6.15 -10.77
C LYS A 69 10.61 4.87 -11.56
N PHE A 70 10.38 3.75 -10.86
CA PHE A 70 10.11 2.46 -11.49
C PHE A 70 8.86 2.47 -12.38
N MET A 71 7.77 3.08 -11.92
CA MET A 71 6.54 3.16 -12.71
C MET A 71 6.65 4.11 -13.90
N ARG A 72 7.43 5.20 -13.77
CA ARG A 72 7.76 6.04 -14.93
C ARG A 72 8.53 5.27 -16.01
N TRP A 73 9.43 4.38 -15.59
CA TRP A 73 10.20 3.54 -16.51
C TRP A 73 9.35 2.46 -17.22
N LEU A 74 8.35 1.89 -16.55
CA LEU A 74 7.49 0.85 -17.13
C LEU A 74 6.49 1.34 -18.21
N GLY A 75 6.37 2.64 -18.44
CA GLY A 75 5.18 3.21 -19.08
C GLY A 75 4.99 2.95 -20.59
N VAL A 76 3.78 2.52 -20.97
CA VAL A 76 3.28 2.43 -22.36
C VAL A 76 1.95 3.17 -22.45
N GLU A 77 1.82 4.12 -23.39
CA GLU A 77 0.63 4.93 -23.72
C GLU A 77 -0.26 5.33 -22.52
N ILE A 78 0.22 6.29 -21.73
CA ILE A 78 -0.39 6.69 -20.45
C ILE A 78 -1.06 8.06 -20.58
N TYR A 79 -2.26 8.17 -20.03
CA TYR A 79 -3.00 9.43 -19.88
C TYR A 79 -2.98 9.88 -18.41
N PRO A 80 -1.91 10.56 -17.93
CA PRO A 80 -1.65 10.80 -16.51
C PRO A 80 -2.64 11.76 -15.83
N ASP A 81 -3.39 12.55 -16.59
CA ASP A 81 -4.38 13.53 -16.10
C ASP A 81 -5.83 13.08 -16.37
N PHE A 82 -6.02 11.80 -16.66
CA PHE A 82 -7.34 11.18 -16.77
C PHE A 82 -7.75 10.57 -15.42
N SER A 83 -8.73 11.18 -14.75
CA SER A 83 -9.37 10.63 -13.55
C SER A 83 -10.75 10.12 -13.92
N GLY A 84 -10.97 8.80 -13.91
CA GLY A 84 -12.30 8.22 -14.10
C GLY A 84 -13.17 8.48 -12.89
N LEU A 85 -14.19 9.33 -13.03
CA LEU A 85 -15.09 9.76 -11.95
C LEU A 85 -16.35 8.89 -11.88
N LYS A 86 -16.92 8.53 -13.03
CA LYS A 86 -18.19 7.78 -13.13
C LYS A 86 -18.04 6.57 -14.04
N MET A 87 -18.73 5.49 -13.70
CA MET A 87 -18.86 4.31 -14.56
C MET A 87 -19.97 4.54 -15.58
N ILE A 88 -19.74 4.12 -16.83
CA ILE A 88 -20.78 4.03 -17.85
C ILE A 88 -21.35 2.61 -17.77
N TYR A 89 -22.61 2.50 -17.41
CA TYR A 89 -23.30 1.22 -17.34
C TYR A 89 -23.96 0.87 -18.68
N ASN A 90 -24.19 -0.41 -18.92
CA ASN A 90 -25.14 -0.85 -19.96
C ASN A 90 -26.59 -0.46 -19.59
N GLN A 91 -27.49 -0.57 -20.57
CA GLN A 91 -28.89 -0.11 -20.44
C GLN A 91 -29.63 -0.75 -19.24
N ASP A 92 -29.36 -2.01 -18.97
CA ASP A 92 -29.91 -2.82 -17.88
C ASP A 92 -29.10 -2.76 -16.57
N ARG A 93 -28.01 -1.99 -16.53
CA ARG A 93 -27.11 -1.79 -15.37
C ARG A 93 -26.50 -3.08 -14.79
N THR A 94 -26.45 -4.14 -15.57
CA THR A 94 -25.84 -5.42 -15.19
C THR A 94 -24.33 -5.43 -15.39
N GLY A 95 -23.77 -4.47 -16.12
CA GLY A 95 -22.33 -4.37 -16.36
C GLY A 95 -21.85 -3.00 -16.82
N ILE A 96 -20.54 -2.91 -17.02
CA ILE A 96 -19.82 -1.64 -17.20
C ILE A 96 -19.24 -1.56 -18.62
N ASN A 97 -19.67 -0.55 -19.36
CA ASN A 97 -19.25 -0.26 -20.73
C ASN A 97 -18.05 0.70 -20.81
N GLY A 98 -17.71 1.41 -19.73
CA GLY A 98 -16.65 2.41 -19.78
C GLY A 98 -16.56 3.31 -18.55
N VAL A 99 -15.79 4.39 -18.68
CA VAL A 99 -15.58 5.40 -17.63
C VAL A 99 -15.68 6.81 -18.18
N ILE A 100 -16.26 7.71 -17.39
CA ILE A 100 -16.34 9.14 -17.68
C ILE A 100 -15.24 9.86 -16.89
N LYS A 101 -14.51 10.74 -17.57
CA LYS A 101 -13.48 11.59 -16.97
C LYS A 101 -14.11 12.58 -15.97
N ASN A 102 -13.34 13.01 -14.99
CA ASN A 102 -13.66 14.21 -14.23
C ASN A 102 -13.56 15.45 -15.15
N ASN A 103 -14.64 16.24 -15.25
CA ASN A 103 -14.60 17.52 -15.95
C ASN A 103 -13.87 18.51 -15.05
N SER A 104 -12.67 18.94 -15.44
CA SER A 104 -11.90 19.99 -14.78
C SER A 104 -12.58 21.38 -14.87
N ASP A 105 -13.61 21.47 -15.71
CA ASP A 105 -14.24 22.71 -16.14
C ASP A 105 -15.52 23.00 -15.34
N VAL A 106 -15.63 22.48 -14.11
CA VAL A 106 -16.66 22.88 -13.15
C VAL A 106 -16.03 23.64 -11.97
N ASP A 107 -16.76 24.61 -11.42
CA ASP A 107 -16.36 25.37 -10.24
C ASP A 107 -16.57 24.58 -8.93
N GLN A 108 -16.17 25.15 -7.79
CA GLN A 108 -16.34 24.53 -6.46
C GLN A 108 -17.82 24.31 -6.07
N ARG A 109 -18.76 24.95 -6.77
CA ARG A 109 -20.21 24.82 -6.58
C ARG A 109 -20.84 23.87 -7.61
N GLY A 110 -20.03 23.23 -8.46
CA GLY A 110 -20.46 22.29 -9.50
C GLY A 110 -21.05 22.95 -10.75
N LYS A 111 -20.90 24.28 -10.93
CA LYS A 111 -21.34 24.96 -12.14
C LYS A 111 -20.30 24.85 -13.25
N PRO A 112 -20.71 24.63 -14.51
CA PRO A 112 -19.82 24.71 -15.67
C PRO A 112 -19.10 26.08 -15.74
N LYS A 113 -17.82 26.07 -16.04
CA LYS A 113 -17.02 27.24 -16.40
C LYS A 113 -17.18 27.53 -17.90
N ASP A 114 -16.74 28.70 -18.34
CA ASP A 114 -16.88 29.14 -19.74
C ASP A 114 -16.16 28.24 -20.75
N ASN A 115 -15.19 27.44 -20.29
CA ASN A 115 -14.45 26.46 -21.08
C ASN A 115 -14.99 25.02 -20.90
N PHE A 116 -16.25 24.85 -20.50
CA PHE A 116 -16.85 23.54 -20.28
C PHE A 116 -16.99 22.77 -21.59
N GLU A 117 -16.22 21.69 -21.71
CA GLU A 117 -16.41 20.69 -22.75
C GLU A 117 -17.26 19.53 -22.22
N ASP A 118 -18.33 19.20 -22.95
CA ASP A 118 -19.12 18.01 -22.68
C ASP A 118 -18.42 16.79 -23.32
N TRP A 119 -18.05 15.82 -22.49
CA TRP A 119 -17.31 14.63 -22.92
C TRP A 119 -18.19 13.39 -22.77
N ASP A 120 -18.49 12.71 -23.88
CA ASP A 120 -19.31 11.49 -23.95
C ASP A 120 -18.67 10.24 -23.29
N GLY A 121 -17.51 10.39 -22.65
CA GLY A 121 -16.80 9.34 -21.93
C GLY A 121 -15.94 8.41 -22.80
N VAL A 122 -15.20 7.51 -22.15
CA VAL A 122 -14.36 6.50 -22.82
C VAL A 122 -15.02 5.14 -22.72
N TRP A 123 -15.41 4.60 -23.87
CA TRP A 123 -15.99 3.26 -24.00
C TRP A 123 -14.88 2.22 -24.03
N ILE A 124 -14.93 1.25 -23.12
CA ILE A 124 -13.88 0.26 -22.91
C ILE A 124 -14.50 -1.14 -22.89
N LYS A 125 -14.06 -2.01 -23.79
CA LYS A 125 -14.37 -3.44 -23.76
C LYS A 125 -13.46 -4.14 -22.73
N GLY A 126 -13.77 -3.98 -21.44
CA GLY A 126 -13.03 -4.58 -20.33
C GLY A 126 -12.28 -3.55 -19.48
N LEU A 127 -12.94 -3.01 -18.47
CA LEU A 127 -12.35 -2.09 -17.50
C LEU A 127 -11.58 -2.85 -16.42
N THR A 128 -10.33 -2.47 -16.18
CA THR A 128 -9.52 -3.04 -15.10
C THR A 128 -9.16 -1.96 -14.08
N PRO A 129 -9.98 -1.72 -13.04
CA PRO A 129 -9.66 -0.70 -12.04
C PRO A 129 -8.38 -1.09 -11.29
N CYS A 130 -7.40 -0.20 -11.36
CA CYS A 130 -6.12 -0.32 -10.65
C CYS A 130 -5.95 0.79 -9.60
N GLN A 131 -7.05 1.39 -9.14
CA GLN A 131 -7.07 2.43 -8.11
C GLN A 131 -6.66 1.79 -6.79
N GLY A 132 -5.35 1.69 -6.51
CA GLY A 132 -4.88 1.31 -5.18
C GLY A 132 -5.51 2.25 -4.13
N LEU A 133 -5.66 1.80 -2.88
CA LEU A 133 -6.37 2.52 -1.82
C LEU A 133 -6.15 4.05 -1.86
N SER A 134 -7.26 4.79 -1.93
CA SER A 134 -7.33 6.25 -1.89
C SER A 134 -8.45 6.66 -0.94
N TRP A 135 -8.11 7.51 0.05
CA TRP A 135 -8.99 8.14 1.03
C TRP A 135 -10.00 7.24 1.77
N ILE A 136 -9.56 6.76 2.95
CA ILE A 136 -10.43 6.42 4.08
C ILE A 136 -9.83 7.17 5.27
N SER A 137 -10.60 8.09 5.86
CA SER A 137 -10.25 8.69 7.15
C SER A 137 -10.52 7.64 8.23
N ASP A 138 -9.52 6.84 8.58
CA ASP A 138 -9.60 6.06 9.79
C ASP A 138 -8.28 6.08 10.56
N GLN A 139 -8.43 6.31 11.85
CA GLN A 139 -7.43 6.56 12.86
C GLN A 139 -7.29 5.31 13.70
N GLU A 140 -6.44 4.37 13.28
CA GLU A 140 -5.63 3.55 14.20
C GLU A 140 -4.75 2.61 13.38
N TYR A 141 -3.48 3.01 13.21
CA TYR A 141 -2.46 2.13 12.68
C TYR A 141 -1.61 1.62 13.84
N HIS A 142 -1.86 0.39 14.27
CA HIS A 142 -0.94 -0.34 15.13
C HIS A 142 0.26 -0.81 14.29
N GLN A 143 1.30 0.03 14.21
CA GLN A 143 2.61 -0.42 13.74
C GLN A 143 3.11 -1.51 14.70
N PRO A 144 3.68 -2.63 14.21
CA PRO A 144 4.32 -3.65 15.06
C PRO A 144 5.61 -3.16 15.75
N PHE A 145 5.95 -1.88 15.61
CA PHE A 145 7.07 -1.22 16.28
C PHE A 145 6.55 -0.32 17.41
N CYS A 146 6.01 -0.88 18.49
CA CYS A 146 5.85 -0.11 19.73
C CYS A 146 5.63 -0.99 20.97
N SER A 147 6.21 -0.53 22.08
CA SER A 147 6.43 -1.29 23.30
C SER A 147 5.18 -1.44 24.17
N GLN A 148 5.26 -2.37 25.12
CA GLN A 148 4.24 -2.73 26.10
C GLN A 148 3.82 -1.57 27.03
N GLU A 149 4.60 -0.50 27.09
CA GLU A 149 4.29 0.69 27.89
C GLU A 149 3.63 1.77 27.03
N GLY A 150 2.32 1.64 26.80
CA GLY A 150 1.47 2.80 26.51
C GLY A 150 1.69 3.56 25.18
N TRP A 151 2.40 3.00 24.19
CA TRP A 151 2.50 3.63 22.86
C TRP A 151 1.29 3.31 22.00
N ARG A 152 0.10 3.80 22.39
CA ARG A 152 -1.05 3.83 21.48
C ARG A 152 -0.89 5.01 20.52
N LEU A 153 -0.54 4.70 19.28
CA LEU A 153 -0.48 5.66 18.18
C LEU A 153 -1.87 5.85 17.60
N SER A 154 -2.76 6.55 18.31
CA SER A 154 -4.07 6.94 17.76
C SER A 154 -3.91 7.98 16.64
N ASP A 155 -2.82 8.75 16.66
CA ASP A 155 -2.40 9.63 15.57
C ASP A 155 -1.17 9.03 14.85
N LEU A 156 -1.39 8.58 13.61
CA LEU A 156 -0.38 7.98 12.73
C LEU A 156 0.79 8.93 12.50
N GLN A 157 0.52 10.22 12.31
CA GLN A 157 1.54 11.21 12.03
C GLN A 157 2.39 11.45 13.26
N LEU A 158 1.75 11.68 14.41
CA LEU A 158 2.45 11.86 15.68
C LEU A 158 3.30 10.64 16.01
N GLY A 159 2.80 9.44 15.75
CA GLY A 159 3.55 8.20 15.95
C GLY A 159 4.81 8.11 15.11
N SER A 160 4.72 8.45 13.82
CA SER A 160 5.89 8.52 12.94
C SER A 160 6.91 9.55 13.44
N GLN A 161 6.47 10.73 13.88
CA GLN A 161 7.38 11.77 14.40
C GLN A 161 8.04 11.36 15.72
N ARG A 162 7.30 10.74 16.63
CA ARG A 162 7.85 10.20 17.89
C ARG A 162 8.88 9.10 17.64
N MET A 163 8.59 8.18 16.71
CA MET A 163 9.51 7.10 16.35
C MET A 163 10.88 7.62 15.92
N LYS A 164 10.93 8.73 15.15
CA LYS A 164 12.20 9.35 14.72
C LYS A 164 13.10 9.79 15.88
N HIS A 165 12.54 10.03 17.07
CA HIS A 165 13.30 10.44 18.25
C HIS A 165 13.90 9.26 19.02
N HIS A 166 13.47 8.02 18.74
CA HIS A 166 14.06 6.83 19.36
C HIS A 166 15.57 6.77 19.03
N PRO A 167 16.45 6.38 19.98
CA PRO A 167 17.91 6.49 19.83
C PRO A 167 18.48 5.88 18.55
N ILE A 168 17.90 4.78 18.04
CA ILE A 168 18.33 4.15 16.79
C ILE A 168 18.07 5.02 15.56
N PHE A 169 16.87 5.61 15.46
CA PHE A 169 16.52 6.42 14.30
C PHE A 169 17.17 7.80 14.39
N LYS A 170 17.20 8.39 15.59
CA LYS A 170 17.86 9.68 15.82
C LYS A 170 19.31 9.68 15.34
N LYS A 171 20.09 8.65 15.70
CA LYS A 171 21.50 8.51 15.26
C LYS A 171 21.70 8.55 13.75
N VAL A 172 20.71 8.12 12.97
CA VAL A 172 20.80 8.06 11.50
C VAL A 172 20.22 9.33 10.85
N LEU A 173 19.26 9.96 11.50
CA LEU A 173 18.51 11.11 10.97
C LEU A 173 19.07 12.47 11.44
N GLU A 174 19.92 12.48 12.46
CA GLU A 174 20.55 13.70 13.01
C GLU A 174 21.41 14.39 11.94
N GLY A 175 21.18 15.70 11.75
CA GLY A 175 21.78 16.47 10.65
C GLY A 175 21.13 16.28 9.28
N GLY A 176 20.14 15.39 9.16
CA GLY A 176 19.41 15.15 7.92
C GLY A 176 18.30 16.17 7.63
N GLU A 177 17.97 16.35 6.35
CA GLU A 177 16.87 17.20 5.88
C GLU A 177 15.71 16.35 5.34
N CYS A 178 14.47 16.74 5.68
CA CYS A 178 13.26 16.11 5.15
C CYS A 178 12.83 16.80 3.84
N ILE A 179 13.10 16.14 2.71
CA ILE A 179 12.83 16.68 1.37
C ILE A 179 11.41 16.41 0.85
N ALA A 180 10.73 15.40 1.40
CA ALA A 180 9.41 14.98 0.94
C ALA A 180 8.64 14.28 2.06
N TYR A 181 7.31 14.41 2.03
CA TYR A 181 6.39 13.76 2.95
C TYR A 181 5.15 13.29 2.19
N GLY A 182 4.60 12.15 2.61
CA GLY A 182 3.35 11.62 2.09
C GLY A 182 2.82 10.49 2.95
N THR A 183 1.53 10.23 2.84
CA THR A 183 0.85 9.14 3.55
C THR A 183 -0.04 8.39 2.57
N ARG A 184 -0.11 7.07 2.72
CA ARG A 184 -0.97 6.20 1.92
C ARG A 184 -1.44 5.02 2.76
N LEU A 185 -2.67 4.58 2.50
CA LEU A 185 -3.24 3.39 3.12
C LEU A 185 -2.74 2.11 2.44
N LEU A 186 -2.68 1.04 3.21
CA LEU A 186 -2.24 -0.29 2.78
C LEU A 186 -3.27 -1.34 3.21
N ASN A 187 -3.48 -2.36 2.38
CA ASN A 187 -4.44 -3.43 2.65
C ASN A 187 -3.96 -4.34 3.78
N LYS A 188 -4.63 -4.35 4.94
CA LYS A 188 -4.28 -5.27 6.02
C LYS A 188 -4.99 -6.63 5.91
N GLY A 189 -6.10 -6.74 5.17
CA GLY A 189 -6.97 -7.92 5.19
C GLY A 189 -6.38 -9.25 4.69
N GLY A 190 -5.43 -9.21 3.75
CA GLY A 190 -4.83 -10.40 3.16
C GLY A 190 -5.84 -11.29 2.42
N TYR A 191 -5.53 -12.59 2.30
CA TYR A 191 -6.28 -13.56 1.49
C TYR A 191 -7.79 -13.61 1.78
N LYS A 192 -8.21 -13.37 3.02
CA LYS A 192 -9.61 -13.56 3.45
C LYS A 192 -10.56 -12.50 2.94
N LEU A 193 -10.05 -11.33 2.60
CA LEU A 193 -10.85 -10.19 2.13
C LEU A 193 -10.75 -9.99 0.63
N ILE A 194 -10.17 -10.95 -0.10
CA ILE A 194 -10.15 -10.88 -1.56
C ILE A 194 -11.59 -11.03 -2.05
N PRO A 195 -12.17 -10.01 -2.73
CA PRO A 195 -13.53 -10.08 -3.23
C PRO A 195 -13.60 -10.92 -4.51
N LYS A 196 -14.81 -11.08 -5.08
CA LYS A 196 -14.95 -11.54 -6.46
C LYS A 196 -14.18 -10.59 -7.38
N LEU A 197 -13.32 -11.14 -8.23
CA LEU A 197 -12.36 -10.35 -8.99
C LEU A 197 -12.82 -9.96 -10.40
N PHE A 198 -13.99 -10.39 -10.84
CA PHE A 198 -14.52 -10.08 -12.17
C PHE A 198 -16.02 -9.79 -12.10
N TYR A 199 -16.47 -8.98 -13.05
CA TYR A 199 -17.86 -8.60 -13.27
C TYR A 199 -18.07 -8.33 -14.77
N ALA A 200 -19.32 -8.23 -15.22
CA ALA A 200 -19.65 -7.89 -16.60
C ALA A 200 -18.99 -6.58 -17.03
N GLY A 201 -18.03 -6.69 -17.95
CA GLY A 201 -17.29 -5.54 -18.47
C GLY A 201 -16.06 -5.13 -17.67
N GLY A 202 -15.62 -5.89 -16.65
CA GLY A 202 -14.39 -5.55 -15.96
C GLY A 202 -13.85 -6.51 -14.90
N THR A 203 -12.69 -6.15 -14.33
CA THR A 203 -11.96 -6.99 -13.38
C THR A 203 -11.10 -6.20 -12.39
N LEU A 204 -11.00 -6.67 -11.15
CA LEU A 204 -10.19 -6.06 -10.10
C LEU A 204 -8.77 -6.68 -10.08
N VAL A 205 -7.76 -5.81 -10.04
CA VAL A 205 -6.35 -6.22 -9.98
C VAL A 205 -5.59 -5.43 -8.90
N GLY A 206 -4.38 -5.90 -8.58
CA GLY A 206 -3.45 -5.18 -7.72
C GLY A 206 -3.94 -4.96 -6.30
N CYS A 207 -3.59 -3.79 -5.75
CA CYS A 207 -4.01 -3.43 -4.40
C CYS A 207 -5.51 -3.12 -4.32
N THR A 208 -6.21 -2.82 -5.42
CA THR A 208 -7.68 -2.68 -5.40
C THR A 208 -8.35 -3.98 -4.97
N ALA A 209 -7.79 -5.11 -5.39
CA ALA A 209 -8.28 -6.45 -5.05
C ALA A 209 -7.73 -7.04 -3.74
N GLY A 210 -6.85 -6.33 -3.02
CA GLY A 210 -6.34 -6.81 -1.73
C GLY A 210 -5.02 -7.59 -1.76
N PHE A 211 -4.26 -7.61 -2.86
CA PHE A 211 -3.10 -8.53 -3.01
C PHE A 211 -1.81 -8.12 -2.28
N LEU A 212 -1.90 -7.47 -1.12
CA LEU A 212 -0.72 -7.10 -0.32
C LEU A 212 -0.26 -8.27 0.56
N ASN A 213 1.02 -8.66 0.45
CA ASN A 213 1.65 -9.50 1.47
C ASN A 213 2.08 -8.61 2.65
N MET A 214 1.21 -8.54 3.67
CA MET A 214 1.41 -7.68 4.84
C MET A 214 2.69 -7.97 5.64
N PRO A 215 3.03 -9.23 6.00
CA PRO A 215 4.27 -9.53 6.73
C PRO A 215 5.54 -9.11 5.99
N LYS A 216 5.55 -9.20 4.66
CA LYS A 216 6.66 -8.70 3.84
C LYS A 216 6.59 -7.18 3.60
N ILE A 217 5.45 -6.56 3.89
CA ILE A 217 5.09 -5.19 3.51
C ILE A 217 5.34 -4.99 2.01
N ASN A 218 4.94 -5.98 1.19
CA ASN A 218 5.18 -5.96 -0.25
C ASN A 218 3.98 -6.51 -1.02
N GLY A 219 3.48 -5.72 -1.97
CA GLY A 219 2.37 -6.10 -2.85
C GLY A 219 2.66 -5.83 -4.32
N THR A 220 3.87 -5.36 -4.67
CA THR A 220 4.18 -4.94 -6.04
C THR A 220 4.23 -6.14 -6.97
N HIS A 221 4.89 -7.23 -6.54
CA HIS A 221 5.04 -8.44 -7.33
C HIS A 221 3.72 -9.19 -7.54
N THR A 222 2.90 -9.27 -6.50
CA THR A 222 1.54 -9.85 -6.58
C THR A 222 0.62 -8.98 -7.44
N ALA A 223 0.71 -7.64 -7.33
CA ALA A 223 -0.03 -6.73 -8.19
C ALA A 223 0.35 -6.88 -9.66
N MET A 224 1.65 -6.90 -9.98
CA MET A 224 2.13 -7.18 -11.33
C MET A 224 1.63 -8.53 -11.84
N LYS A 225 1.69 -9.58 -11.02
CA LYS A 225 1.20 -10.90 -11.40
C LYS A 225 -0.31 -10.91 -11.70
N SER A 226 -1.11 -10.20 -10.90
CA SER A 226 -2.55 -10.08 -11.16
C SER A 226 -2.83 -9.34 -12.47
N GLY A 227 -2.13 -8.23 -12.74
CA GLY A 227 -2.26 -7.49 -13.99
C GLY A 227 -1.88 -8.33 -15.21
N MET A 228 -0.78 -9.10 -15.14
CA MET A 228 -0.38 -10.02 -16.20
C MET A 228 -1.45 -11.07 -16.53
N LEU A 229 -2.06 -11.66 -15.50
CA LEU A 229 -3.08 -12.69 -15.69
C LEU A 229 -4.39 -12.08 -16.23
N ALA A 230 -4.79 -10.93 -15.69
CA ALA A 230 -5.96 -10.19 -16.20
C ALA A 230 -5.77 -9.81 -17.66
N ALA A 231 -4.60 -9.28 -18.04
CA ALA A 231 -4.28 -8.93 -19.42
C ALA A 231 -4.34 -10.16 -20.34
N LYS A 232 -3.79 -11.31 -19.91
CA LYS A 232 -3.84 -12.56 -20.68
C LYS A 232 -5.27 -13.03 -20.90
N SER A 233 -6.09 -13.12 -19.85
CA SER A 233 -7.49 -13.53 -19.96
C SER A 233 -8.31 -12.55 -20.80
N THR A 234 -8.05 -11.24 -20.66
CA THR A 234 -8.71 -10.20 -21.48
C THR A 234 -8.36 -10.37 -22.96
N PHE A 235 -7.08 -10.55 -23.30
CA PHE A 235 -6.64 -10.75 -24.67
C PHE A 235 -7.26 -12.01 -25.30
N GLU A 236 -7.28 -13.11 -24.56
CA GLU A 236 -7.90 -14.36 -25.01
C GLU A 236 -9.41 -14.19 -25.25
N ALA A 237 -10.12 -13.50 -24.35
CA ALA A 237 -11.56 -13.22 -24.49
C ALA A 237 -11.89 -12.25 -25.63
N LEU A 238 -11.04 -11.24 -25.87
CA LEU A 238 -11.18 -10.34 -27.02
C LEU A 238 -10.93 -11.09 -28.34
N ARG A 239 -9.99 -12.03 -28.35
CA ARG A 239 -9.68 -12.84 -29.54
C ARG A 239 -10.78 -13.85 -29.85
N SER A 240 -11.44 -14.43 -28.85
CA SER A 240 -12.58 -15.33 -29.07
C SER A 240 -13.82 -14.55 -29.54
N SER A 241 -14.15 -13.44 -28.88
CA SER A 241 -15.30 -12.60 -29.26
C SER A 241 -15.16 -11.98 -30.66
N ALA A 242 -13.94 -11.66 -31.10
CA ALA A 242 -13.70 -11.17 -32.47
C ALA A 242 -14.02 -12.20 -33.57
N ARG A 243 -14.17 -13.49 -33.23
CA ARG A 243 -14.54 -14.56 -34.17
C ARG A 243 -16.04 -14.81 -34.25
N GLU A 244 -16.80 -14.26 -33.30
CA GLU A 244 -18.26 -14.39 -33.23
C GLU A 244 -18.90 -13.09 -33.74
N GLU A 245 -19.44 -13.12 -34.97
CA GLU A 245 -20.03 -11.96 -35.67
C GLU A 245 -21.21 -11.31 -34.92
N ASP A 246 -21.81 -12.00 -33.95
CA ASP A 246 -22.97 -11.54 -33.16
C ASP A 246 -22.63 -10.69 -31.91
N SER A 247 -21.35 -10.34 -31.69
CA SER A 247 -20.86 -9.71 -30.45
C SER A 247 -21.15 -8.19 -30.33
N LYS A 248 -22.19 -7.66 -30.97
CA LYS A 248 -22.60 -6.25 -30.77
C LYS A 248 -23.41 -6.12 -29.47
N GLY A 249 -22.70 -5.86 -28.37
CA GLY A 249 -23.30 -5.48 -27.09
C GLY A 249 -23.10 -6.48 -25.95
N HIS A 250 -22.47 -7.64 -26.19
CA HIS A 250 -22.15 -8.58 -25.13
C HIS A 250 -20.94 -8.10 -24.32
N LEU A 251 -21.11 -8.02 -22.99
CA LEU A 251 -20.04 -7.66 -22.07
C LEU A 251 -19.16 -8.87 -21.76
N ILE A 252 -17.84 -8.65 -21.78
CA ILE A 252 -16.88 -9.70 -21.49
C ILE A 252 -16.81 -9.91 -19.97
N GLU A 253 -17.08 -11.14 -19.53
CA GLU A 253 -16.80 -11.59 -18.17
C GLU A 253 -15.51 -12.43 -18.14
N LEU A 254 -14.63 -12.11 -17.18
CA LEU A 254 -13.32 -12.74 -17.07
C LEU A 254 -13.27 -13.79 -15.94
N GLU A 255 -14.16 -14.78 -15.97
CA GLU A 255 -14.16 -15.88 -14.98
C GLU A 255 -12.82 -16.64 -14.99
N ASP A 256 -12.24 -16.85 -16.18
CA ASP A 256 -10.94 -17.50 -16.36
C ASP A 256 -9.81 -16.79 -15.61
N TYR A 257 -9.86 -15.46 -15.46
CA TYR A 257 -8.86 -14.71 -14.70
C TYR A 257 -8.84 -15.14 -13.23
N GLN A 258 -10.01 -15.27 -12.60
CA GLN A 258 -10.12 -15.75 -11.21
C GLN A 258 -9.51 -17.14 -11.08
N LYS A 259 -9.86 -18.07 -11.98
CA LYS A 259 -9.34 -19.46 -12.00
C LYS A 259 -7.81 -19.48 -12.14
N ARG A 260 -7.24 -18.66 -13.02
CA ARG A 260 -5.78 -18.55 -13.20
C ARG A 260 -5.10 -17.96 -11.99
N LEU A 261 -5.71 -16.96 -11.37
CA LEU A 261 -5.14 -16.31 -10.20
C LEU A 261 -5.16 -17.24 -8.98
N ASP A 262 -6.23 -17.99 -8.76
CA ASP A 262 -6.37 -18.95 -7.66
C ASP A 262 -5.33 -20.08 -7.72
N ASN A 263 -4.96 -20.48 -8.95
CA ASN A 263 -3.90 -21.45 -9.22
C ASN A 263 -2.50 -20.83 -9.25
N SER A 264 -2.38 -19.51 -9.15
CA SER A 264 -1.10 -18.83 -9.23
C SER A 264 -0.35 -18.84 -7.90
N TRP A 265 0.96 -18.64 -7.99
CA TRP A 265 1.80 -18.47 -6.81
C TRP A 265 1.42 -17.25 -5.96
N ALA A 266 0.75 -16.24 -6.54
CA ALA A 266 0.37 -15.03 -5.81
C ALA A 266 -0.67 -15.37 -4.72
N ILE A 267 -1.69 -16.16 -5.06
CA ILE A 267 -2.71 -16.60 -4.10
C ILE A 267 -2.13 -17.62 -3.11
N GLN A 268 -1.26 -18.52 -3.57
CA GLN A 268 -0.56 -19.44 -2.67
C GLN A 268 0.25 -18.69 -1.61
N GLU A 269 0.94 -17.62 -2.00
CA GLU A 269 1.68 -16.76 -1.07
C GLU A 269 0.76 -16.10 -0.04
N LEU A 270 -0.38 -15.55 -0.46
CA LEU A 270 -1.36 -14.94 0.45
C LEU A 270 -2.03 -15.96 1.38
N LYS A 271 -2.23 -17.21 0.91
CA LYS A 271 -2.77 -18.31 1.72
C LYS A 271 -1.82 -18.71 2.86
N LEU A 272 -0.51 -18.68 2.64
CA LEU A 272 0.48 -19.00 3.69
C LEU A 272 0.46 -17.99 4.84
N ILE A 273 0.06 -16.75 4.58
CA ILE A 273 0.04 -15.67 5.59
C ILE A 273 -1.37 -15.41 6.17
N LYS A 274 -2.37 -16.24 5.83
CA LYS A 274 -3.79 -16.01 6.15
C LYS A 274 -4.07 -15.86 7.65
N ASN A 275 -3.24 -16.42 8.51
CA ASN A 275 -3.46 -16.45 9.96
C ASN A 275 -2.63 -15.41 10.73
N LEU A 276 -1.79 -14.61 10.06
CA LEU A 276 -0.89 -13.67 10.74
C LEU A 276 -1.60 -12.37 11.17
N ILE A 277 -2.65 -11.96 10.45
CA ILE A 277 -3.39 -10.69 10.70
C ILE A 277 -4.49 -10.80 11.78
N PRO A 278 -5.30 -11.87 11.88
CA PRO A 278 -6.42 -11.92 12.84
C PRO A 278 -6.03 -11.90 14.31
N LEU A 279 -4.75 -12.13 14.63
CA LEU A 279 -4.27 -12.23 16.01
C LEU A 279 -4.07 -10.87 16.69
N PHE A 280 -4.03 -9.78 15.92
CA PHE A 280 -3.98 -8.41 16.44
C PHE A 280 -5.14 -8.07 17.39
N ASN A 281 -6.30 -8.69 17.17
CA ASN A 281 -7.52 -8.42 17.94
C ASN A 281 -7.71 -9.38 19.13
N SER A 282 -6.70 -10.20 19.45
CA SER A 282 -6.78 -11.10 20.60
C SER A 282 -6.59 -10.34 21.92
N ARG A 283 -7.10 -10.91 23.02
CA ARG A 283 -6.94 -10.34 24.38
C ARG A 283 -5.48 -10.15 24.82
N PHE A 284 -4.53 -10.80 24.14
CA PHE A 284 -3.10 -10.72 24.43
C PHE A 284 -2.36 -9.71 23.54
N GLY A 285 -3.07 -9.02 22.63
CA GLY A 285 -2.53 -7.99 21.74
C GLY A 285 -1.25 -8.43 21.02
N LEU A 286 -0.26 -7.53 20.97
CA LEU A 286 1.03 -7.74 20.30
C LEU A 286 1.78 -9.03 20.72
N TYR A 287 1.58 -9.54 21.94
CA TYR A 287 2.24 -10.79 22.39
C TYR A 287 1.71 -11.99 21.65
N SER A 288 0.41 -12.02 21.36
CA SER A 288 -0.15 -13.07 20.52
C SER A 288 0.40 -13.01 19.10
N GLU A 289 0.76 -11.82 18.60
CA GLU A 289 1.30 -11.64 17.25
C GLU A 289 2.76 -12.08 17.11
N ILE A 290 3.56 -11.92 18.17
CA ILE A 290 4.95 -12.36 18.15
C ILE A 290 5.02 -13.87 18.37
N LEU A 291 4.28 -14.39 19.35
CA LEU A 291 4.42 -15.77 19.78
C LEU A 291 3.75 -16.76 18.81
N TYR A 292 2.50 -16.52 18.42
CA TYR A 292 1.74 -17.52 17.64
C TYR A 292 2.06 -17.46 16.13
N PRO A 293 1.96 -16.31 15.43
CA PRO A 293 2.43 -16.12 14.07
C PRO A 293 3.91 -16.40 13.90
N GLY A 294 4.73 -16.02 14.90
CA GLY A 294 6.16 -16.30 14.90
C GLY A 294 6.42 -17.80 14.91
N HIS A 295 5.79 -18.54 15.82
CA HIS A 295 5.92 -20.00 15.86
C HIS A 295 5.41 -20.66 14.57
N ASP A 296 4.20 -20.31 14.10
CA ASP A 296 3.64 -20.87 12.85
C ASP A 296 4.52 -20.55 11.63
N SER A 297 4.94 -19.30 11.46
CA SER A 297 5.75 -18.88 10.32
C SER A 297 7.15 -19.48 10.32
N LEU A 298 7.74 -19.69 11.50
CA LEU A 298 9.08 -20.26 11.66
C LEU A 298 9.08 -21.79 11.53
N THR A 299 8.09 -22.48 12.11
CA THR A 299 8.07 -23.95 12.19
C THR A 299 7.21 -24.59 11.09
N LEU A 300 5.94 -24.20 10.99
CA LEU A 300 4.95 -24.80 10.09
C LEU A 300 4.85 -24.07 8.74
N ARG A 301 5.56 -22.95 8.60
CA ARG A 301 5.61 -22.08 7.42
C ARG A 301 4.21 -21.63 6.96
N GLY A 302 3.26 -21.46 7.89
CA GLY A 302 1.91 -21.00 7.59
C GLY A 302 0.98 -22.09 7.00
N ARG A 303 1.35 -23.36 7.10
CA ARG A 303 0.60 -24.51 6.55
C ARG A 303 -0.44 -25.08 7.52
N LEU A 304 -0.95 -24.25 8.43
CA LEU A 304 -1.98 -24.68 9.37
C LEU A 304 -3.27 -25.11 8.64
N PRO A 305 -3.87 -26.25 9.06
CA PRO A 305 -5.10 -26.76 8.44
C PRO A 305 -6.34 -25.93 8.82
N TRP A 306 -6.24 -25.06 9.84
CA TRP A 306 -7.32 -24.14 10.22
C TRP A 306 -7.05 -22.69 9.83
N THR A 307 -8.12 -21.90 9.91
CA THR A 307 -8.11 -20.48 9.56
C THR A 307 -8.90 -19.68 10.60
N PHE A 308 -8.30 -18.63 11.18
CA PHE A 308 -9.02 -17.80 12.17
C PHE A 308 -10.16 -17.01 11.55
N LYS A 309 -11.27 -16.84 12.27
CA LYS A 309 -12.49 -16.17 11.78
C LYS A 309 -12.60 -14.69 12.16
N HIS A 310 -11.78 -14.19 13.08
CA HIS A 310 -11.96 -12.85 13.64
C HIS A 310 -11.58 -11.76 12.64
N TYR A 311 -12.60 -11.10 12.11
CA TYR A 311 -12.48 -9.84 11.38
C TYR A 311 -13.56 -8.90 11.92
N LYS A 312 -13.12 -7.80 12.54
CA LYS A 312 -13.98 -6.64 12.82
C LYS A 312 -13.67 -5.60 11.76
N GLN A 313 -14.67 -4.82 11.37
CA GLN A 313 -14.42 -3.71 10.45
C GLN A 313 -13.63 -2.63 11.18
N ASP A 314 -12.69 -1.97 10.51
CA ASP A 314 -11.78 -1.02 11.17
C ASP A 314 -12.57 0.10 11.89
N PHE A 315 -13.65 0.60 11.28
CA PHE A 315 -14.51 1.63 11.87
C PHE A 315 -15.22 1.18 13.17
N GLU A 316 -15.40 -0.12 13.39
CA GLU A 316 -16.01 -0.65 14.62
C GLU A 316 -15.05 -0.59 15.82
N ALA A 317 -13.75 -0.37 15.58
CA ALA A 317 -12.77 -0.20 16.65
C ALA A 317 -12.90 1.15 17.35
N ALA A 318 -13.46 2.16 16.67
CA ALA A 318 -13.65 3.49 17.22
C ALA A 318 -14.67 3.48 18.37
N LYS A 319 -14.30 4.09 19.50
CA LYS A 319 -15.18 4.28 20.66
C LYS A 319 -15.57 5.74 20.83
N SER A 320 -16.48 6.01 21.78
CA SER A 320 -16.81 7.38 22.14
C SER A 320 -15.57 8.09 22.71
N VAL A 321 -15.43 9.38 22.43
CA VAL A 321 -14.33 10.22 22.96
C VAL A 321 -14.24 10.12 24.50
N LYS A 322 -15.38 9.96 25.17
CA LYS A 322 -15.47 9.79 26.63
C LYS A 322 -14.76 8.54 27.16
N ASP A 323 -14.63 7.52 26.31
CA ASP A 323 -14.00 6.24 26.66
C ASP A 323 -12.47 6.29 26.48
N TYR A 324 -11.93 7.38 25.95
CA TYR A 324 -10.50 7.57 25.74
C TYR A 324 -9.91 8.55 26.76
N LYS A 325 -8.73 8.20 27.28
CA LYS A 325 -7.89 9.15 28.01
C LYS A 325 -7.20 10.07 27.00
N PRO A 326 -7.30 11.40 27.14
CA PRO A 326 -6.57 12.32 26.27
C PRO A 326 -5.07 12.03 26.30
N LEU A 327 -4.46 11.93 25.12
CA LEU A 327 -3.01 11.83 25.03
C LEU A 327 -2.40 13.19 25.36
N LEU A 328 -1.62 13.26 26.43
CA LEU A 328 -0.81 14.43 26.72
C LEU A 328 0.28 14.55 25.64
N ILE A 329 0.08 15.48 24.72
CA ILE A 329 1.10 15.87 23.76
C ILE A 329 1.98 16.88 24.50
N ALA A 330 3.20 16.46 24.87
CA ALA A 330 4.20 17.41 25.32
C ALA A 330 4.46 18.38 24.17
N SER A 331 3.83 19.56 24.24
CA SER A 331 4.16 20.73 23.45
C SER A 331 5.63 21.04 23.69
N GLN A 332 6.50 20.68 22.74
CA GLN A 332 7.76 21.39 22.64
C GLN A 332 7.38 22.81 22.21
N LYS A 333 7.30 23.73 23.19
CA LYS A 333 7.23 25.17 22.96
C LYS A 333 8.48 25.57 22.18
N ASN A 334 8.36 25.62 20.86
CA ASN A 334 9.21 26.52 20.10
C ASN A 334 8.78 27.93 20.49
N GLY A 335 9.71 28.73 21.02
CA GLY A 335 9.42 30.11 21.41
C GLY A 335 8.78 30.87 20.25
N GLY A 336 7.57 31.37 20.48
CA GLY A 336 6.73 32.06 19.50
C GLY A 336 5.29 31.55 19.60
N GLY A 337 4.43 32.30 20.29
CA GLY A 337 3.03 31.93 20.49
C GLY A 337 2.25 31.87 19.18
N GLY A 338 1.37 30.88 19.07
CA GLY A 338 0.46 30.69 17.95
C GLY A 338 -0.02 29.23 17.89
N ASN A 339 -1.33 29.03 17.78
CA ASN A 339 -1.99 27.73 17.75
C ASN A 339 -1.39 26.76 16.73
N TYR A 340 -1.36 25.47 17.07
CA TYR A 340 -0.86 24.39 16.22
C TYR A 340 -1.73 24.24 14.96
N GLU A 341 -1.25 24.75 13.84
CA GLU A 341 -1.74 24.38 12.51
C GLU A 341 -0.89 23.22 11.96
N VAL A 342 -1.52 22.27 11.26
CA VAL A 342 -0.83 21.24 10.46
C VAL A 342 -0.31 21.90 9.18
N THR A 343 0.62 22.84 9.33
CA THR A 343 1.37 23.44 8.22
C THR A 343 2.79 22.88 8.23
N LYS A 344 3.49 22.97 7.09
CA LYS A 344 4.85 22.46 6.84
C LYS A 344 5.84 22.66 8.00
N ALA A 345 5.66 23.69 8.82
CA ALA A 345 6.48 24.05 9.97
C ALA A 345 6.56 22.99 11.09
N ASN A 346 5.53 22.15 11.27
CA ASN A 346 5.50 21.15 12.36
C ASN A 346 5.97 19.76 11.95
N ILE A 347 6.15 19.51 10.65
CA ILE A 347 6.44 18.18 10.09
C ILE A 347 7.96 17.88 10.07
N CYS A 348 8.79 18.92 10.15
CA CYS A 348 10.24 18.89 9.90
C CYS A 348 11.14 19.38 11.05
N ASN A 349 10.65 19.53 12.29
CA ASN A 349 11.51 20.03 13.37
C ASN A 349 12.43 18.94 13.96
N MET A 350 13.54 18.68 13.27
CA MET A 350 14.85 18.50 13.90
C MET A 350 15.70 19.74 13.61
N LYS A 351 15.31 20.91 14.14
CA LYS A 351 16.25 22.01 14.32
C LYS A 351 17.00 21.78 15.62
N GLN A 352 18.13 21.08 15.54
CA GLN A 352 19.11 21.16 16.62
C GLN A 352 19.70 22.57 16.62
N LYS A 353 19.51 23.28 17.74
CA LYS A 353 20.29 24.49 18.04
C LYS A 353 21.76 24.09 18.09
N VAL A 354 22.52 24.50 17.08
CA VAL A 354 23.97 24.52 17.14
C VAL A 354 24.35 25.51 18.24
N LYS A 355 24.73 25.00 19.42
CA LYS A 355 25.63 25.76 20.29
C LYS A 355 26.99 25.68 19.63
N ALA A 356 27.41 26.79 19.02
CA ALA A 356 28.80 26.99 18.67
C ALA A 356 29.64 26.86 19.95
N ALA A 357 30.28 25.72 20.12
CA ALA A 357 31.48 25.60 20.93
C ALA A 357 32.64 25.46 19.94
N VAL A 358 33.13 26.61 19.48
CA VAL A 358 34.45 26.69 18.85
C VAL A 358 35.45 26.35 19.94
N GLY A 359 35.87 25.09 19.99
CA GLY A 359 36.96 24.60 20.79
C GLY A 359 38.07 24.13 19.85
N SER A 360 38.97 25.04 19.52
CA SER A 360 40.21 24.78 18.80
C SER A 360 41.09 23.73 19.49
N ARG A 361 41.47 22.68 18.75
CA ARG A 361 42.77 21.96 18.76
C ARG A 361 42.57 20.64 17.98
N ALA A 362 43.00 20.51 16.73
CA ALA A 362 44.38 20.27 16.31
C ALA A 362 45.01 19.04 17.00
N LEU A 363 44.68 17.83 16.51
CA LEU A 363 45.58 16.80 15.98
C LEU A 363 44.78 15.55 15.62
#